data_AF-A0A7Y1VTW1-F1
#
_entry.id   AF-A0A7Y1VTW1-F1
#
_cell.length_a   1.000
_cell.length_b   1.000
_cell.length_c   1.000
_cell.angle_alpha   90.00
_cell.angle_beta   90.00
_cell.angle_gamma   90.00
#
_symmetry.space_group_name_H-M   'P 1'
#
loop_
_entity.id
_entity.type
_entity.pdbx_description
1 polymer ?
#
loop_
_entity_poly.entity_id
_entity_poly.type
_entity_poly.pdbx_seq_one_letter_code
_entity_poly.pdbx_strand_id
1 'polypeptide(L)'
;MKHLTTIICILATSMIYGQSSRVEFETDAPSGEERFQLDLRNNSNGNASASVFRMFAGTDANMVESGIRNFPNSYDAVTGYGGYMTLSNATKGIIFRADQGNSDMRFLLGGFPIQDHQKMILTSVGNLGVGANDPAARVQIKGGDVYLEDVGSGVIMKSPDGSCWRLTVTDLGDPDFEKLMNCPGIVPAKSADQ
;
A
#
# COMPACT_ATOMS: atom_id res chain seq x y z
N MET A 1 -6.94 35.30 -32.68
CA MET A 1 -8.03 35.39 -31.67
C MET A 1 -7.38 35.19 -30.31
N LYS A 2 -7.41 36.21 -29.44
CA LYS A 2 -6.83 36.13 -28.08
C LYS A 2 -7.75 35.27 -27.24
N HIS A 3 -7.30 34.10 -26.80
CA HIS A 3 -8.04 33.28 -25.85
C HIS A 3 -7.97 33.95 -24.47
N LEU A 4 -9.12 34.45 -24.00
CA LEU A 4 -9.32 34.84 -22.62
C LEU A 4 -9.35 33.56 -21.78
N THR A 5 -8.33 33.33 -20.96
CA THR A 5 -8.35 32.29 -19.93
C THR A 5 -9.11 32.85 -18.73
N THR A 6 -10.33 32.38 -18.50
CA THR A 6 -11.10 32.69 -17.28
C THR A 6 -10.50 31.89 -16.11
N ILE A 7 -9.70 32.55 -15.28
CA ILE A 7 -9.25 32.01 -14.00
C ILE A 7 -10.41 32.13 -13.02
N ILE A 8 -11.14 31.02 -12.76
CA ILE A 8 -12.08 30.95 -11.65
C ILE A 8 -11.28 30.70 -10.37
N CYS A 9 -10.87 31.78 -9.71
CA CYS A 9 -10.26 31.72 -8.38
C CYS A 9 -11.38 31.65 -7.34
N ILE A 10 -11.66 30.46 -6.79
CA ILE A 10 -12.54 30.32 -5.62
C ILE A 10 -11.71 30.73 -4.39
N LEU A 11 -11.68 32.02 -4.10
CA LEU A 11 -11.14 32.57 -2.86
C LEU A 11 -12.13 32.28 -1.72
N ALA A 12 -11.93 31.16 -1.03
CA ALA A 12 -12.47 30.99 0.32
C ALA A 12 -11.54 31.71 1.31
N THR A 13 -11.71 33.01 1.45
CA THR A 13 -10.97 33.82 2.44
C THR A 13 -11.53 33.52 3.83
N SER A 14 -10.85 32.70 4.62
CA SER A 14 -10.98 32.73 6.08
C SER A 14 -9.86 33.62 6.64
N MET A 15 -10.19 34.86 7.01
CA MET A 15 -9.30 35.64 7.88
C MET A 15 -9.41 35.09 9.31
N ILE A 16 -8.27 34.75 9.90
CA ILE A 16 -7.77 35.10 11.25
C ILE A 16 -6.55 34.18 11.53
N TYR A 17 -5.37 34.79 11.67
CA TYR A 17 -4.05 34.22 12.05
C TYR A 17 -3.47 33.06 11.19
N GLY A 18 -2.70 33.43 10.16
CA GLY A 18 -1.43 32.76 9.82
C GLY A 18 -1.46 31.40 9.12
N GLN A 19 -2.61 30.83 8.76
CA GLN A 19 -2.67 29.52 8.09
C GLN A 19 -3.62 29.55 6.89
N SER A 20 -3.08 29.57 5.68
CA SER A 20 -3.86 29.54 4.44
C SER A 20 -3.86 28.13 3.84
N SER A 21 -5.05 27.54 3.65
CA SER A 21 -5.22 26.35 2.82
C SER A 21 -5.61 26.77 1.40
N ARG A 22 -5.19 26.00 0.39
CA ARG A 22 -5.44 26.33 -1.02
C ARG A 22 -5.71 25.08 -1.86
N VAL A 23 -6.62 25.24 -2.82
CA VAL A 23 -6.89 24.29 -3.90
C VAL A 23 -6.58 25.01 -5.21
N GLU A 24 -5.68 24.46 -6.02
CA GLU A 24 -5.27 25.02 -7.30
C GLU A 24 -5.53 24.03 -8.44
N PHE A 25 -5.98 24.59 -9.57
CA PHE A 25 -6.04 23.91 -10.86
C PHE A 25 -5.05 24.62 -11.77
N GLU A 26 -3.99 23.92 -12.16
CA GLU A 26 -2.91 24.49 -12.97
C GLU A 26 -2.85 23.78 -14.32
N THR A 27 -2.64 24.58 -15.37
CA THR A 27 -2.39 24.11 -16.75
C THR A 27 -1.04 24.64 -17.21
N ASP A 28 0.00 24.37 -16.43
CA ASP A 28 1.36 24.81 -16.76
C ASP A 28 2.16 23.59 -17.22
N ALA A 29 2.47 23.59 -18.50
CA ALA A 29 3.40 22.67 -19.10
C ALA A 29 4.33 23.44 -20.06
N PRO A 30 5.60 23.01 -20.20
CA PRO A 30 6.48 23.51 -21.25
C PRO A 30 5.79 23.44 -22.62
N SER A 31 6.10 24.36 -23.53
CA SER A 31 5.46 24.44 -24.85
C SER A 31 5.33 23.07 -25.52
N GLY A 32 4.09 22.63 -25.78
CA GLY A 32 3.78 21.38 -26.49
C GLY A 32 3.26 20.24 -25.61
N GLU A 33 3.21 20.38 -24.29
CA GLU A 33 2.50 19.44 -23.41
C GLU A 33 1.27 20.12 -22.78
N GLU A 34 0.16 19.40 -22.63
CA GLU A 34 -1.00 19.83 -21.84
C GLU A 34 -1.05 18.94 -20.59
N ARG A 35 -0.90 19.54 -19.40
CA ARG A 35 -1.08 18.84 -18.13
C ARG A 35 -2.22 19.47 -17.36
N PHE A 36 -3.01 18.62 -16.71
CA PHE A 36 -4.03 19.05 -15.75
C PHE A 36 -3.63 18.52 -14.38
N GLN A 37 -3.47 19.43 -13.42
CA GLN A 37 -3.05 19.11 -12.06
C GLN A 37 -4.08 19.62 -11.04
N LEU A 38 -4.25 18.87 -9.96
CA LEU A 38 -5.01 19.27 -8.78
C LEU A 38 -4.07 19.24 -7.57
N ASP A 39 -3.80 20.42 -7.01
CA ASP A 39 -2.98 20.55 -5.80
C ASP A 39 -3.84 20.84 -4.57
N LEU A 40 -3.66 20.02 -3.53
CA LEU A 40 -4.31 20.18 -2.23
C LEU A 40 -3.26 20.50 -1.17
N ARG A 41 -3.15 21.78 -0.79
CA ARG A 41 -2.15 22.24 0.19
C ARG A 41 -2.80 22.75 1.47
N ASN A 42 -2.53 22.04 2.57
CA ASN A 42 -2.79 22.50 3.92
C ASN A 42 -1.48 23.01 4.54
N ASN A 43 -1.38 24.32 4.81
CA ASN A 43 -0.20 24.90 5.44
C ASN A 43 -0.24 24.90 6.97
N SER A 44 -1.32 24.41 7.58
CA SER A 44 -1.48 24.40 9.03
C SER A 44 -0.32 23.67 9.72
N ASN A 45 0.33 24.37 10.64
CA ASN A 45 1.33 23.80 11.55
C ASN A 45 0.70 23.06 12.75
N GLY A 46 -0.63 22.89 12.76
CA GLY A 46 -1.32 22.11 13.79
C GLY A 46 -0.91 20.64 13.73
N ASN A 47 -0.81 20.00 14.88
CA ASN A 47 -0.33 18.63 15.02
C ASN A 47 -1.32 17.54 14.54
N ALA A 48 -2.53 17.95 14.16
CA ALA A 48 -3.56 17.13 13.52
C ALA A 48 -3.87 17.57 12.07
N SER A 49 -2.98 18.33 11.42
CA SER A 49 -3.21 18.81 10.05
C SER A 49 -2.95 17.73 9.00
N ALA A 50 -3.70 17.78 7.89
CA ALA A 50 -3.53 16.86 6.76
C ALA A 50 -4.07 17.50 5.48
N SER A 51 -3.54 17.07 4.33
CA SER A 51 -4.20 17.25 3.04
C SER A 51 -4.92 15.95 2.66
N VAL A 52 -6.19 16.04 2.25
CA VAL A 52 -7.02 14.85 1.99
C VAL A 52 -7.80 15.01 0.69
N PHE A 53 -7.75 13.98 -0.15
CA PHE A 53 -8.69 13.77 -1.24
C PHE A 53 -9.62 12.61 -0.90
N ARG A 54 -10.93 12.79 -1.01
CA ARG A 54 -11.95 11.79 -0.69
C ARG A 54 -12.86 11.54 -1.88
N MET A 55 -13.27 10.30 -2.04
CA MET A 55 -14.22 9.84 -3.04
C MET A 55 -15.30 9.01 -2.37
N PHE A 56 -16.55 9.24 -2.78
CA PHE A 56 -17.72 8.54 -2.27
C PHE A 56 -18.45 7.86 -3.43
N ALA A 57 -18.96 6.66 -3.20
CA ALA A 57 -19.83 5.95 -4.14
C ALA A 57 -20.98 5.25 -3.39
N GLY A 58 -22.19 5.30 -3.94
CA GLY A 58 -23.39 4.72 -3.31
C GLY A 58 -24.16 5.71 -2.42
N THR A 59 -25.16 5.19 -1.70
CA THR A 59 -26.06 5.96 -0.82
C THR A 59 -26.33 5.20 0.48
N ASP A 60 -26.61 5.92 1.57
CA ASP A 60 -27.00 5.38 2.88
C ASP A 60 -26.10 4.21 3.34
N ALA A 61 -26.69 3.03 3.54
CA ALA A 61 -25.99 1.82 3.98
C ALA A 61 -24.99 1.25 2.95
N ASN A 62 -25.02 1.71 1.70
CA ASN A 62 -24.15 1.26 0.61
C ASN A 62 -23.07 2.30 0.25
N MET A 63 -22.89 3.34 1.07
CA MET A 63 -21.86 4.35 0.82
C MET A 63 -20.46 3.79 1.08
N VAL A 64 -19.57 3.91 0.10
CA VAL A 64 -18.15 3.61 0.21
C VAL A 64 -17.37 4.91 0.18
N GLU A 65 -16.63 5.21 1.24
CA GLU A 65 -15.62 6.27 1.26
C GLU A 65 -14.23 5.66 1.04
N SER A 66 -13.47 6.26 0.12
CA SER A 66 -12.04 6.03 -0.03
C SER A 66 -11.29 7.35 -0.07
N GLY A 67 -10.04 7.37 0.39
CA GLY A 67 -9.26 8.59 0.38
C GLY A 67 -7.75 8.38 0.33
N ILE A 68 -7.09 9.41 -0.20
CA ILE A 68 -5.65 9.61 -0.14
C ILE A 68 -5.41 10.75 0.84
N ARG A 69 -4.53 10.52 1.81
CA ARG A 69 -4.22 11.50 2.85
C ARG A 69 -2.72 11.64 3.00
N ASN A 70 -2.26 12.88 3.09
CA ASN A 70 -0.87 13.23 3.37
C ASN A 70 -0.81 13.93 4.71
N PHE A 71 0.10 13.47 5.56
CA PHE A 71 0.38 14.04 6.86
C PHE A 71 1.70 14.80 6.82
N PRO A 72 1.78 16.03 7.37
CA PRO A 72 3.05 16.72 7.51
C PRO A 72 3.97 15.98 8.49
N ASN A 73 5.27 16.29 8.43
CA ASN A 73 6.26 15.72 9.34
C ASN A 73 5.96 16.00 10.82
N SER A 74 5.22 17.07 11.11
CA SER A 74 4.81 17.47 12.47
C SER A 74 3.52 16.81 12.96
N TYR A 75 2.89 15.92 12.17
CA TYR A 75 1.66 15.26 12.58
C TYR A 75 1.95 14.23 13.68
N ASP A 76 1.37 14.46 14.87
CA ASP A 76 1.57 13.62 16.05
C ASP A 76 0.25 13.09 16.63
N ALA A 77 -0.90 13.52 16.09
CA ALA A 77 -2.22 13.08 16.56
C ALA A 77 -2.40 11.55 16.48
N VAL A 78 -1.66 10.89 15.58
CA VAL A 78 -1.50 9.44 15.58
C VAL A 78 -0.03 9.10 15.36
N THR A 79 0.57 8.35 16.28
CA THR A 79 1.98 7.95 16.23
C THR A 79 2.28 7.17 14.95
N GLY A 80 3.38 7.53 14.28
CA GLY A 80 3.84 6.86 13.06
C GLY A 80 3.21 7.35 11.76
N TYR A 81 2.33 8.35 11.79
CA TYR A 81 1.75 8.95 10.57
C TYR A 81 2.44 10.24 10.12
N GLY A 82 3.21 10.91 10.97
CA GLY A 82 3.98 12.10 10.59
C GLY A 82 4.88 11.87 9.39
N GLY A 83 4.68 12.65 8.31
CA GLY A 83 5.44 12.54 7.07
C GLY A 83 5.00 11.42 6.12
N TYR A 84 3.93 10.70 6.43
CA TYR A 84 3.43 9.60 5.60
C TYR A 84 2.24 10.00 4.74
N MET A 85 2.11 9.33 3.59
CA MET A 85 0.88 9.26 2.82
C MET A 85 0.15 7.95 3.17
N THR A 86 -1.17 7.98 3.28
CA THR A 86 -2.01 6.80 3.42
C THR A 86 -3.00 6.68 2.27
N LEU A 87 -3.19 5.46 1.79
CA LEU A 87 -4.34 5.06 0.98
C LEU A 87 -5.31 4.31 1.90
N SER A 88 -6.58 4.68 1.88
CA SER A 88 -7.58 4.14 2.83
C SER A 88 -8.93 3.90 2.19
N ASN A 89 -9.66 2.90 2.69
CA ASN A 89 -11.04 2.61 2.36
C ASN A 89 -11.78 2.26 3.65
N ALA A 90 -13.00 2.80 3.83
CA ALA A 90 -13.78 2.60 5.06
C ALA A 90 -14.55 1.27 5.11
N THR A 91 -14.40 0.40 4.09
CA THR A 91 -15.19 -0.81 3.92
C THR A 91 -14.30 -2.04 3.71
N LYS A 92 -14.26 -2.61 2.49
CA LYS A 92 -13.66 -3.92 2.22
C LYS A 92 -12.14 -3.89 2.01
N GLY A 93 -11.56 -2.75 1.60
CA GLY A 93 -10.11 -2.62 1.41
C GLY A 93 -9.70 -1.91 0.11
N ILE A 94 -8.47 -2.17 -0.33
CA ILE A 94 -7.83 -1.52 -1.49
C ILE A 94 -7.34 -2.60 -2.46
N ILE A 95 -7.61 -2.41 -3.75
CA ILE A 95 -7.10 -3.27 -4.81
C ILE A 95 -5.98 -2.52 -5.54
N PHE A 96 -4.78 -3.09 -5.54
CA PHE A 96 -3.70 -2.69 -6.43
C PHE A 96 -3.68 -3.66 -7.61
N ARG A 97 -3.80 -3.12 -8.83
CA ARG A 97 -4.00 -3.93 -10.04
C ARG A 97 -3.01 -3.54 -11.12
N ALA A 98 -2.41 -4.56 -11.74
CA ALA A 98 -1.46 -4.46 -12.83
C ALA A 98 -2.11 -5.10 -14.07
N ASP A 99 -2.69 -4.29 -14.96
CA ASP A 99 -3.63 -4.76 -15.99
C ASP A 99 -3.03 -5.19 -17.32
N GLN A 100 -1.83 -4.70 -17.65
CA GLN A 100 -1.16 -5.11 -18.87
C GLN A 100 -0.52 -6.48 -18.63
N GLY A 101 -0.69 -7.40 -19.58
CA GLY A 101 -0.60 -8.87 -19.41
C GLY A 101 0.66 -9.46 -18.76
N ASN A 102 1.70 -8.69 -18.47
CA ASN A 102 2.93 -9.10 -17.78
C ASN A 102 3.43 -8.03 -16.77
N SER A 103 2.54 -7.28 -16.11
CA SER A 103 2.96 -6.21 -15.20
C SER A 103 3.20 -6.73 -13.77
N ASP A 104 4.35 -6.40 -13.21
CA ASP A 104 4.67 -6.69 -11.81
C ASP A 104 4.22 -5.55 -10.89
N MET A 105 3.97 -5.88 -9.62
CA MET A 105 3.82 -4.88 -8.55
C MET A 105 5.13 -4.77 -7.78
N ARG A 106 5.70 -3.56 -7.70
CA ARG A 106 7.01 -3.31 -7.09
C ARG A 106 6.90 -2.37 -5.91
N PHE A 107 7.65 -2.68 -4.86
CA PHE A 107 7.76 -1.86 -3.64
C PHE A 107 9.21 -1.40 -3.50
N LEU A 108 9.39 -0.09 -3.53
CA LEU A 108 10.69 0.55 -3.57
C LEU A 108 10.92 1.37 -2.31
N LEU A 109 12.13 1.31 -1.77
CA LEU A 109 12.61 2.19 -0.70
C LEU A 109 13.86 2.94 -1.19
N GLY A 110 13.70 4.23 -1.51
CA GLY A 110 14.75 5.14 -1.97
C GLY A 110 14.41 5.84 -3.29
N GLY A 111 15.42 6.44 -3.93
CA GLY A 111 15.28 7.28 -5.12
C GLY A 111 15.45 6.51 -6.45
N PHE A 112 15.86 7.23 -7.50
CA PHE A 112 16.28 6.62 -8.77
C PHE A 112 17.80 6.35 -8.75
N PRO A 113 18.29 5.25 -9.37
CA PRO A 113 17.57 4.28 -10.19
C PRO A 113 16.80 3.20 -9.41
N ILE A 114 15.66 2.75 -9.96
CA ILE A 114 14.68 1.84 -9.33
C ILE A 114 15.28 0.49 -8.86
N GLN A 115 16.23 -0.07 -9.62
CA GLN A 115 16.65 -1.47 -9.43
C GLN A 115 17.37 -1.72 -8.10
N ASP A 116 18.05 -0.73 -7.54
CA ASP A 116 18.78 -0.83 -6.26
C ASP A 116 17.86 -0.58 -5.04
N HIS A 117 16.72 0.03 -5.30
CA HIS A 117 15.74 0.43 -4.30
C HIS A 117 14.55 -0.52 -4.20
N GLN A 118 14.37 -1.45 -5.14
CA GLN A 118 13.34 -2.50 -5.03
C GLN A 118 13.64 -3.41 -3.82
N LYS A 119 12.70 -3.48 -2.88
CA LYS A 119 12.81 -4.35 -1.69
C LYS A 119 11.85 -5.54 -1.75
N MET A 120 10.71 -5.38 -2.42
CA MET A 120 9.74 -6.44 -2.63
C MET A 120 9.09 -6.34 -4.02
N ILE A 121 8.79 -7.49 -4.62
CA ILE A 121 8.10 -7.60 -5.90
C ILE A 121 7.08 -8.72 -5.86
N LEU A 122 5.89 -8.49 -6.43
CA LEU A 122 4.96 -9.54 -6.84
C LEU A 122 4.96 -9.58 -8.36
N THR A 123 5.51 -10.64 -8.93
CA THR A 123 5.63 -10.76 -10.39
C THR A 123 4.28 -11.08 -11.03
N SER A 124 4.19 -10.83 -12.34
CA SER A 124 3.01 -11.17 -13.16
C SER A 124 2.64 -12.66 -13.14
N VAL A 125 3.58 -13.58 -12.86
CA VAL A 125 3.30 -15.02 -12.68
C VAL A 125 2.91 -15.40 -11.25
N GLY A 126 2.86 -14.42 -10.34
CA GLY A 126 2.44 -14.59 -8.95
C GLY A 126 3.55 -15.12 -8.03
N ASN A 127 4.80 -14.73 -8.27
CA ASN A 127 5.92 -15.01 -7.37
C ASN A 127 6.22 -13.76 -6.53
N LEU A 128 6.33 -13.93 -5.21
CA LEU A 128 6.73 -12.91 -4.26
C LEU A 128 8.23 -12.98 -4.02
N GLY A 129 8.96 -11.92 -4.38
CA GLY A 129 10.37 -11.76 -4.07
C GLY A 129 10.58 -10.75 -2.94
N VAL A 130 11.37 -11.12 -1.93
CA VAL A 130 11.90 -10.20 -0.90
C VAL A 130 13.41 -10.13 -1.09
N GLY A 131 13.92 -8.97 -1.51
CA GLY A 131 15.31 -8.79 -1.94
C GLY A 131 15.69 -9.51 -3.25
N ALA A 132 14.74 -10.21 -3.90
CA ALA A 132 14.92 -10.90 -5.18
C ALA A 132 14.16 -10.17 -6.29
N ASN A 133 14.84 -9.86 -7.39
CA ASN A 133 14.23 -9.14 -8.53
C ASN A 133 13.53 -10.06 -9.53
N ASP A 134 13.97 -11.32 -9.61
CA ASP A 134 13.40 -12.37 -10.45
C ASP A 134 13.26 -13.64 -9.60
N PRO A 135 12.19 -13.74 -8.77
CA PRO A 135 12.01 -14.87 -7.87
C PRO A 135 11.70 -16.17 -8.65
N ALA A 136 12.50 -17.20 -8.43
CA ALA A 136 12.39 -18.52 -9.05
C ALA A 136 11.34 -19.44 -8.38
N ALA A 137 10.77 -19.00 -7.25
CA ALA A 137 9.74 -19.72 -6.49
C ALA A 137 8.59 -18.78 -6.12
N ARG A 138 7.44 -19.36 -5.73
CA ARG A 138 6.25 -18.60 -5.31
C ARG A 138 6.53 -17.58 -4.22
N VAL A 139 7.45 -17.90 -3.31
CA VAL A 139 8.02 -16.98 -2.33
C VAL A 139 9.53 -17.20 -2.32
N GLN A 140 10.33 -16.16 -2.48
CA GLN A 140 11.78 -16.23 -2.39
C GLN A 140 12.32 -15.05 -1.57
N ILE A 141 13.22 -15.37 -0.62
CA ILE A 141 14.01 -14.40 0.13
C ILE A 141 15.45 -14.51 -0.37
N LYS A 142 16.04 -13.38 -0.77
CA LYS A 142 17.44 -13.32 -1.24
C LYS A 142 18.26 -12.41 -0.33
N GLY A 143 19.37 -12.93 0.18
CA GLY A 143 20.34 -12.15 0.94
C GLY A 143 19.92 -11.82 2.38
N GLY A 144 19.01 -12.60 2.97
CA GLY A 144 18.57 -12.44 4.35
C GLY A 144 17.89 -13.70 4.88
N ASP A 145 17.63 -13.70 6.19
CA ASP A 145 17.03 -14.82 6.92
C ASP A 145 15.52 -14.64 7.15
N VAL A 146 14.83 -15.73 7.47
CA VAL A 146 13.48 -15.70 8.04
C VAL A 146 13.59 -15.79 9.55
N TYR A 147 13.14 -14.75 10.26
CA TYR A 147 13.05 -14.77 11.71
C TYR A 147 11.62 -15.15 12.14
N LEU A 148 11.50 -16.22 12.92
CA LEU A 148 10.25 -16.69 13.52
C LEU A 148 10.37 -16.48 15.03
N GLU A 149 9.59 -15.54 15.58
CA GLU A 149 9.71 -15.12 16.98
C GLU A 149 8.99 -16.05 17.95
N ASP A 150 7.79 -16.50 17.59
CA ASP A 150 6.98 -17.38 18.44
C ASP A 150 7.51 -18.81 18.41
N VAL A 151 7.86 -19.37 19.58
CA VAL A 151 8.45 -20.73 19.75
C VAL A 151 7.59 -21.84 19.13
N GLY A 152 6.25 -21.66 19.07
CA GLY A 152 5.33 -22.61 18.45
C GLY A 152 5.12 -22.44 16.93
N SER A 153 5.66 -21.37 16.34
CA SER A 153 5.57 -21.07 14.92
C SER A 153 6.70 -21.74 14.15
N GLY A 154 6.41 -22.15 12.91
CA GLY A 154 7.34 -22.94 12.12
C GLY A 154 6.93 -23.01 10.65
N VAL A 155 7.64 -23.83 9.88
CA VAL A 155 7.31 -24.05 8.46
C VAL A 155 6.39 -25.27 8.36
N ILE A 156 5.18 -25.07 7.84
CA ILE A 156 4.23 -26.16 7.64
C ILE A 156 4.33 -26.68 6.20
N MET A 157 4.59 -27.98 6.07
CA MET A 157 4.76 -28.67 4.78
C MET A 157 3.81 -29.84 4.67
N LYS A 158 3.23 -30.03 3.49
CA LYS A 158 2.40 -31.21 3.18
C LYS A 158 3.28 -32.28 2.54
N SER A 159 3.34 -33.47 3.13
CA SER A 159 4.05 -34.62 2.56
C SER A 159 3.23 -35.31 1.46
N PRO A 160 3.84 -36.18 0.63
CA PRO A 160 3.15 -36.86 -0.48
C PRO A 160 1.95 -37.74 -0.06
N ASP A 161 1.92 -38.23 1.17
CA ASP A 161 0.80 -38.98 1.76
C ASP A 161 -0.39 -38.07 2.15
N GLY A 162 -0.24 -36.76 1.99
CA GLY A 162 -1.23 -35.76 2.35
C GLY A 162 -1.18 -35.28 3.80
N SER A 163 -0.32 -35.86 4.65
CA SER A 163 -0.09 -35.38 6.02
C SER A 163 0.57 -34.01 6.01
N CYS A 164 0.30 -33.19 7.03
CA CYS A 164 1.02 -31.93 7.24
C CYS A 164 1.97 -32.05 8.42
N TRP A 165 3.14 -31.42 8.28
CA TRP A 165 4.22 -31.43 9.26
C TRP A 165 4.64 -29.99 9.54
N ARG A 166 4.77 -29.62 10.80
CA ARG A 166 5.39 -28.36 11.19
C ARG A 166 6.85 -28.64 11.55
N LEU A 167 7.76 -27.90 10.91
CA LEU A 167 9.16 -27.83 11.29
C LEU A 167 9.35 -26.68 12.29
N THR A 168 9.80 -27.01 13.49
CA THR A 168 10.29 -26.08 14.53
C THR A 168 11.73 -26.44 14.92
N VAL A 169 12.29 -25.72 15.89
CA VAL A 169 13.63 -25.98 16.43
C VAL A 169 13.52 -26.13 17.95
N THR A 170 14.16 -27.15 18.51
CA THR A 170 14.22 -27.40 19.95
C THR A 170 15.25 -26.49 20.65
N ASP A 171 15.25 -26.46 21.98
CA ASP A 171 16.26 -25.72 22.77
C ASP A 171 17.70 -26.17 22.52
N LEU A 172 17.90 -27.37 21.96
CA LEU A 172 19.22 -27.90 21.58
C LEU A 172 19.63 -27.50 20.15
N GLY A 173 18.76 -26.82 19.40
CA GLY A 173 18.99 -26.47 18.00
C GLY A 173 18.62 -27.58 17.01
N ASP A 174 18.10 -28.71 17.48
CA ASP A 174 17.69 -29.81 16.61
C ASP A 174 16.34 -29.50 15.93
N PRO A 175 16.14 -29.89 14.66
CA PRO A 175 14.86 -29.77 13.99
C PRO A 175 13.85 -30.73 14.63
N ASP A 176 12.65 -30.22 14.91
CA ASP A 176 11.51 -31.01 15.37
C ASP A 176 10.40 -30.98 14.31
N PHE A 177 9.91 -32.17 13.93
CA PHE A 177 8.86 -32.34 12.92
C PHE A 177 7.61 -32.91 13.58
N GLU A 178 6.68 -32.02 13.91
CA GLU A 178 5.41 -32.41 14.51
C GLU A 178 4.36 -32.66 13.42
N LYS A 179 3.73 -33.85 13.43
CA LYS A 179 2.59 -34.12 12.56
C LYS A 179 1.36 -33.33 13.02
N LEU A 180 0.80 -32.53 12.14
CA LEU A 180 -0.43 -31.79 12.40
C LEU A 180 -1.65 -32.69 12.18
N MET A 181 -2.62 -32.62 13.10
CA MET A 181 -3.90 -33.33 12.97
C MET A 181 -4.69 -32.87 11.73
N ASN A 182 -4.60 -31.57 11.40
CA ASN A 182 -5.21 -30.96 10.22
C ASN A 182 -4.19 -30.06 9.52
N CYS A 183 -4.15 -30.12 8.19
CA CYS A 183 -3.42 -29.14 7.39
C CYS A 183 -4.09 -27.76 7.52
N PRO A 184 -3.31 -26.67 7.68
CA PRO A 184 -3.83 -25.33 7.45
C PRO A 184 -4.44 -25.25 6.06
N GLY A 185 -5.71 -24.88 6.00
CA GLY A 185 -6.50 -25.02 4.79
C GLY A 185 -6.01 -24.10 3.66
N ILE A 186 -6.00 -24.65 2.45
CA ILE A 186 -6.64 -23.92 1.34
C ILE A 186 -8.06 -23.66 1.84
N VAL A 187 -8.42 -22.40 2.07
CA VAL A 187 -9.80 -22.04 2.37
C VAL A 187 -10.64 -22.63 1.22
N PRO A 188 -11.59 -23.56 1.45
CA PRO A 188 -12.47 -23.98 0.37
C PRO A 188 -13.09 -22.70 -0.20
N ALA A 189 -13.02 -22.53 -1.52
CA ALA A 189 -13.69 -21.43 -2.20
C ALA A 189 -15.08 -21.34 -1.60
N LYS A 190 -15.38 -20.20 -0.97
CA LYS A 190 -16.66 -19.92 -0.32
C LYS A 190 -17.73 -20.42 -1.29
N SER A 191 -18.49 -21.44 -0.90
CA SER A 191 -19.61 -21.91 -1.71
C SER A 191 -20.44 -20.68 -2.05
N ALA A 192 -20.69 -20.47 -3.35
CA ALA A 192 -21.60 -19.44 -3.81
C ALA A 192 -22.99 -19.81 -3.27
N ASP A 193 -23.37 -19.24 -2.12
CA ASP A 193 -24.76 -19.05 -1.72
C ASP A 193 -24.84 -18.13 -0.49
N GLN A 194 -25.20 -16.88 -0.79
CA GLN A 194 -26.12 -15.93 -0.11
C GLN A 194 -25.69 -14.50 -0.38
#